data_AF-D7DAR0-F1
#
_entry.id   AF-D7DAR0-F1
#
_cell.length_a   1.000
_cell.length_b   1.000
_cell.length_c   1.000
_cell.angle_alpha   90.00
_cell.angle_beta   90.00
_cell.angle_gamma   90.00
#
_symmetry.space_group_name_H-M   'P 1'
#
loop_
_entity.id
_entity.type
_entity.pdbx_description
1 polymer ?
#
loop_
_entity_poly.entity_id
_entity_poly.type
_entity_poly.pdbx_seq_one_letter_code
_entity_poly.pdbx_strand_id
1 'polypeptide(L)'
;MTKSDEASIKEEFKKLIKAIYTLLPSRNKVSQLIMLLPLKEEVIQDLYPELFEDIEYWEMFNSALGLYRSSEGKIHASGLADALKDFINRIFQILRDEKYRAAISALLGEISPNPEREWLEVRIKAVLKDPSIGSAAKKVLMLLVETRSASTKELPSKLNIDEQELQHTIYALKNLKLVEINGETISLPYDIRERYTLYVKKLLEESR
;
A
#
# COMPACT_ATOMS: atom_id res chain seq x y z
N MET A 1 12.50 -4.65 -41.06
CA MET A 1 12.60 -5.52 -39.88
C MET A 1 12.21 -6.91 -40.31
N THR A 2 13.03 -7.92 -40.00
CA THR A 2 12.70 -9.31 -40.30
C THR A 2 11.74 -9.85 -39.24
N LYS A 3 10.96 -10.90 -39.54
CA LYS A 3 10.10 -11.58 -38.55
C LYS A 3 10.88 -12.06 -37.31
N SER A 4 12.19 -12.26 -37.44
CA SER A 4 13.11 -12.59 -36.35
C SER A 4 13.29 -11.44 -35.36
N ASP A 5 13.39 -10.20 -35.85
CA ASP A 5 13.61 -9.01 -35.01
C ASP A 5 12.34 -8.61 -34.24
N GLU A 6 11.16 -8.77 -34.85
CA GLU A 6 9.87 -8.53 -34.20
C GLU A 6 9.60 -9.50 -33.04
N ALA A 7 9.99 -10.77 -33.20
CA ALA A 7 9.92 -11.74 -32.12
C ALA A 7 10.84 -11.33 -30.94
N SER A 8 12.00 -10.72 -31.22
CA SER A 8 12.92 -10.24 -30.19
C SER A 8 12.34 -9.08 -29.37
N ILE A 9 11.80 -8.04 -30.03
CA ILE A 9 11.26 -6.86 -29.34
C ILE A 9 10.05 -7.21 -28.48
N LYS A 10 9.15 -8.09 -28.97
CA LYS A 10 7.99 -8.53 -28.20
C LYS A 10 8.42 -9.24 -26.90
N GLU A 11 9.44 -10.08 -26.96
CA GLU A 11 9.96 -10.76 -25.77
C GLU A 11 10.71 -9.81 -24.83
N GLU A 12 11.44 -8.82 -25.34
CA GLU A 12 12.05 -7.76 -24.52
C GLU A 12 10.98 -6.91 -23.81
N PHE A 13 9.91 -6.55 -24.50
CA PHE A 13 8.79 -5.83 -23.89
C PHE A 13 8.13 -6.65 -22.77
N LYS A 14 7.90 -7.95 -23.00
CA LYS A 14 7.39 -8.85 -21.95
C LYS A 14 8.30 -8.88 -20.73
N LYS A 15 9.61 -8.99 -20.93
CA LYS A 15 10.60 -8.96 -19.84
C LYS A 15 10.55 -7.64 -19.09
N LEU A 16 10.45 -6.51 -19.79
CA LEU A 16 10.34 -5.19 -19.20
C LEU A 16 9.09 -5.06 -18.32
N ILE A 17 7.92 -5.44 -18.83
CA ILE A 17 6.67 -5.36 -18.05
C ILE A 17 6.72 -6.27 -16.83
N LYS A 18 7.28 -7.49 -16.96
CA LYS A 18 7.46 -8.39 -15.81
C LYS A 18 8.41 -7.81 -14.77
N ALA A 19 9.50 -7.16 -15.20
CA ALA A 19 10.41 -6.46 -14.29
C ALA A 19 9.69 -5.32 -13.54
N ILE A 20 8.86 -4.54 -14.23
CA ILE A 20 8.01 -3.52 -13.60
C ILE A 20 7.07 -4.15 -12.56
N TYR A 21 6.42 -5.28 -12.88
CA TYR A 21 5.54 -5.98 -11.94
C TYR A 21 6.26 -6.49 -10.69
N THR A 22 7.50 -6.95 -10.84
CA THR A 22 8.35 -7.35 -9.71
C THR A 22 8.75 -6.19 -8.81
N LEU A 23 8.72 -4.94 -9.29
CA LEU A 23 8.96 -3.75 -8.47
C LEU A 23 7.71 -3.24 -7.74
N LEU A 24 6.53 -3.80 -8.02
CA LEU A 24 5.31 -3.32 -7.38
C LEU A 24 5.29 -3.67 -5.88
N PRO A 25 4.73 -2.80 -5.02
CA PRO A 25 4.67 -3.05 -3.59
C PRO A 25 3.85 -4.29 -3.25
N SER A 26 2.91 -4.73 -4.08
CA SER A 26 2.22 -6.02 -3.82
C SER A 26 3.15 -7.25 -3.85
N ARG A 27 4.38 -7.13 -4.39
CA ARG A 27 5.32 -8.24 -4.59
C ARG A 27 6.74 -7.96 -4.06
N ASN A 28 7.06 -6.72 -3.69
CA ASN A 28 8.41 -6.30 -3.33
C ASN A 28 8.44 -5.52 -2.02
N LYS A 29 9.07 -6.08 -0.98
CA LYS A 29 9.12 -5.50 0.38
C LYS A 29 9.78 -4.12 0.43
N VAL A 30 10.85 -3.88 -0.32
CA VAL A 30 11.52 -2.56 -0.38
C VAL A 30 10.54 -1.51 -0.91
N SER A 31 9.82 -1.85 -1.97
CA SER A 31 8.79 -0.98 -2.54
C SER A 31 7.60 -0.81 -1.61
N GLN A 32 7.21 -1.84 -0.84
CA GLN A 32 6.20 -1.70 0.22
C GLN A 32 6.61 -0.65 1.25
N LEU A 33 7.82 -0.77 1.80
CA LEU A 33 8.36 0.18 2.77
C LEU A 33 8.31 1.61 2.21
N ILE A 34 8.91 1.81 1.04
CA ILE A 34 8.97 3.13 0.37
C ILE A 34 7.58 3.72 0.15
N MET A 35 6.62 2.90 -0.27
CA MET A 35 5.24 3.33 -0.51
C MET A 35 4.48 3.70 0.76
N LEU A 36 4.90 3.19 1.94
CA LEU A 36 4.32 3.56 3.22
C LEU A 36 4.96 4.80 3.85
N LEU A 37 6.17 5.19 3.42
CA LEU A 37 6.84 6.38 3.95
C LEU A 37 6.04 7.68 3.70
N PRO A 38 6.06 8.64 4.65
CA PRO A 38 6.84 8.63 5.88
C PRO A 38 6.20 7.81 7.01
N LEU A 39 7.06 7.19 7.83
CA LEU A 39 6.71 6.40 9.01
C LEU A 39 7.71 6.68 10.15
N LYS A 40 7.31 6.49 11.40
CA LYS A 40 8.27 6.48 12.52
C LYS A 40 9.16 5.24 12.43
N GLU A 41 10.38 5.34 12.93
CA GLU A 41 11.32 4.20 12.93
C GLU A 41 10.77 2.98 13.69
N GLU A 42 10.17 3.19 14.86
CA GLU A 42 9.50 2.13 15.65
C GLU A 42 8.48 1.33 14.80
N VAL A 43 7.73 2.02 13.93
CA VAL A 43 6.76 1.37 13.04
C VAL A 43 7.44 0.57 11.93
N ILE A 44 8.58 1.06 11.42
CA ILE A 44 9.34 0.33 10.41
C ILE A 44 9.95 -0.92 11.03
N GLN A 45 10.47 -0.82 12.26
CA GLN A 45 11.00 -1.96 13.01
C GLN A 45 9.92 -3.02 13.27
N ASP A 46 8.69 -2.60 13.61
CA ASP A 46 7.57 -3.53 13.81
C ASP A 46 7.16 -4.23 12.49
N LEU A 47 7.14 -3.49 11.37
CA LEU A 47 6.69 -4.01 10.07
C LEU A 47 7.76 -4.79 9.30
N TYR A 48 9.04 -4.45 9.52
CA TYR A 48 10.20 -5.00 8.81
C TYR A 48 11.35 -5.25 9.81
N PRO A 49 11.16 -6.12 10.81
CA PRO A 49 12.16 -6.37 11.85
C PRO A 49 13.49 -6.86 11.28
N GLU A 50 13.47 -7.57 10.13
CA GLU A 50 14.67 -8.07 9.46
C GLU A 50 15.66 -6.97 9.04
N LEU A 51 15.21 -5.72 8.89
CA LEU A 51 16.08 -4.59 8.55
C LEU A 51 16.92 -4.13 9.74
N PHE A 52 16.48 -4.43 10.97
CA PHE A 52 17.09 -3.96 12.22
C PHE A 52 17.87 -5.05 12.96
N GLU A 53 17.93 -6.26 12.41
CA GLU A 53 18.77 -7.34 12.96
C GLU A 53 20.27 -6.98 12.89
N ASP A 54 20.65 -6.17 11.90
CA ASP A 54 22.00 -5.67 11.69
C ASP A 54 21.97 -4.14 11.50
N ILE A 55 22.57 -3.42 12.45
CA ILE A 55 22.63 -1.95 12.45
C ILE A 55 23.44 -1.42 11.26
N GLU A 56 24.54 -2.08 10.91
CA GLU A 56 25.37 -1.65 9.77
C GLU A 56 24.59 -1.81 8.46
N TYR A 57 23.83 -2.91 8.34
CA TYR A 57 22.94 -3.12 7.21
C TYR A 57 21.87 -2.03 7.11
N TRP A 58 21.23 -1.66 8.22
CA TRP A 58 20.22 -0.58 8.24
C TRP A 58 20.81 0.77 7.78
N GLU A 59 22.01 1.11 8.23
CA GLU A 59 22.70 2.34 7.83
C GLU A 59 23.06 2.35 6.34
N MET A 60 23.58 1.23 5.82
CA MET A 60 23.85 1.06 4.40
C MET A 60 22.57 1.13 3.57
N PHE A 61 21.50 0.47 4.02
CA PHE A 61 20.20 0.45 3.37
C PHE A 61 19.60 1.86 3.29
N ASN A 62 19.62 2.60 4.39
CA ASN A 62 19.20 4.00 4.42
C ASN A 62 19.99 4.86 3.45
N SER A 63 21.32 4.73 3.46
CA SER A 63 22.20 5.51 2.59
C SER A 63 21.98 5.19 1.11
N ALA A 64 21.87 3.92 0.75
CA ALA A 64 21.66 3.47 -0.62
C ALA A 64 20.31 3.93 -1.19
N LEU A 65 19.26 3.94 -0.35
CA LEU A 65 17.93 4.36 -0.76
C LEU A 65 17.71 5.87 -0.63
N GLY A 66 18.57 6.59 0.08
CA GLY A 66 18.38 8.01 0.38
C GLY A 66 17.29 8.25 1.44
N LEU A 67 17.21 7.40 2.45
CA LEU A 67 16.28 7.59 3.57
C LEU A 67 16.89 8.53 4.62
N TYR A 68 16.06 9.41 5.19
CA TYR A 68 16.50 10.34 6.24
C TYR A 68 15.46 10.47 7.34
N ARG A 69 15.93 10.69 8.57
CA ARG A 69 15.07 10.93 9.74
C ARG A 69 14.77 12.43 9.87
N SER A 70 13.50 12.79 9.98
CA SER A 70 13.07 14.15 10.29
C SER A 70 13.16 14.46 11.79
N SER A 71 13.01 15.73 12.15
CA SER A 71 12.98 16.17 13.55
C SER A 71 11.85 15.54 14.38
N GLU A 72 10.77 15.09 13.73
CA GLU A 72 9.66 14.37 14.35
C GLU A 72 9.93 12.87 14.54
N GLY A 73 11.13 12.38 14.20
CA GLY A 73 11.50 10.97 14.30
C GLY A 73 10.89 10.08 13.21
N LYS A 74 10.35 10.68 12.14
CA LYS A 74 9.85 9.93 10.98
C LYS A 74 10.96 9.73 9.96
N ILE A 75 11.03 8.56 9.35
CA ILE A 75 11.84 8.29 8.18
C ILE A 75 11.09 8.76 6.94
N HIS A 76 11.79 9.53 6.11
CA HIS A 76 11.33 10.06 4.84
C HIS A 76 12.20 9.52 3.71
N ALA A 77 11.64 9.50 2.50
CA ALA A 77 12.36 9.16 1.29
C ALA A 77 12.98 10.42 0.67
N SER A 78 14.18 10.28 0.14
CA SER A 78 14.82 11.20 -0.80
C SER A 78 15.61 10.37 -1.82
N GLY A 79 16.14 10.99 -2.88
CA GLY A 79 16.99 10.30 -3.85
C GLY A 79 16.31 9.09 -4.50
N LEU A 80 16.92 7.91 -4.38
CA LEU A 80 16.45 6.69 -5.06
C LEU A 80 15.07 6.24 -4.59
N ALA A 81 14.80 6.28 -3.28
CA ALA A 81 13.52 5.88 -2.73
C ALA A 81 12.38 6.78 -3.24
N ASP A 82 12.63 8.09 -3.30
CA ASP A 82 11.63 9.05 -3.77
C ASP A 82 11.38 8.89 -5.29
N ALA A 83 12.44 8.74 -6.07
CA ALA A 83 12.33 8.45 -7.50
C ALA A 83 11.58 7.13 -7.79
N LEU A 84 11.84 6.08 -6.99
CA LEU A 84 11.14 4.80 -7.12
C LEU A 84 9.66 4.94 -6.72
N LYS A 85 9.36 5.69 -5.68
CA LYS A 85 7.98 5.98 -5.25
C LYS A 85 7.20 6.68 -6.37
N ASP A 86 7.79 7.71 -6.98
CA ASP A 86 7.18 8.43 -8.10
C ASP A 86 6.98 7.55 -9.32
N PHE A 87 7.98 6.72 -9.64
CA PHE A 87 7.87 5.73 -10.70
C PHE A 87 6.70 4.77 -10.46
N ILE A 88 6.60 4.17 -9.27
CA ILE A 88 5.50 3.26 -8.92
C ILE A 88 4.14 3.97 -8.99
N ASN A 89 4.03 5.20 -8.47
CA ASN A 89 2.82 6.00 -8.57
C ASN A 89 2.41 6.26 -10.02
N ARG A 90 3.38 6.49 -10.91
CA ARG A 90 3.10 6.64 -12.34
C ARG A 90 2.62 5.34 -12.97
N ILE A 91 3.20 4.20 -12.60
CA ILE A 91 2.72 2.88 -13.04
C ILE A 91 1.29 2.63 -12.54
N PHE A 92 0.97 2.99 -11.29
CA PHE A 92 -0.40 2.92 -10.78
C PHE A 92 -1.36 3.74 -11.62
N GLN A 93 -1.01 5.00 -11.93
CA GLN A 93 -1.85 5.87 -12.75
C GLN A 93 -2.11 5.29 -14.16
N ILE A 94 -1.07 4.76 -14.81
CA ILE A 94 -1.18 4.18 -16.16
C ILE A 94 -2.03 2.91 -16.13
N LEU A 95 -1.71 1.97 -15.24
CA LEU A 95 -2.36 0.66 -15.17
C LEU A 95 -3.72 0.69 -14.46
N ARG A 96 -4.12 1.85 -13.92
CA ARG A 96 -5.50 2.07 -13.49
C ARG A 96 -6.47 2.05 -14.67
N ASP A 97 -6.05 2.55 -15.84
CA ASP A 97 -6.87 2.57 -17.05
C ASP A 97 -6.95 1.17 -17.68
N GLU A 98 -8.18 0.69 -17.86
CA GLU A 98 -8.47 -0.61 -18.44
C GLU A 98 -7.97 -0.75 -19.89
N LYS A 99 -7.93 0.33 -20.67
CA LYS A 99 -7.41 0.30 -22.05
C LYS A 99 -5.93 -0.05 -22.08
N TYR A 100 -5.14 0.56 -21.20
CA TYR A 100 -3.71 0.25 -21.08
C TYR A 100 -3.49 -1.18 -20.59
N ARG A 101 -4.26 -1.63 -19.59
CA ARG A 101 -4.20 -3.03 -19.13
C ARG A 101 -4.59 -4.01 -20.22
N ALA A 102 -5.64 -3.75 -21.01
CA ALA A 102 -6.05 -4.61 -22.11
C ALA A 102 -4.97 -4.70 -23.19
N ALA A 103 -4.35 -3.57 -23.56
CA ALA A 103 -3.25 -3.55 -24.52
C ALA A 103 -2.02 -4.34 -24.03
N ILE A 104 -1.62 -4.15 -22.77
CA ILE A 104 -0.53 -4.92 -22.16
C ILE A 104 -0.91 -6.40 -22.10
N SER A 105 -2.15 -6.73 -21.73
CA SER A 105 -2.61 -8.12 -21.66
C SER A 105 -2.50 -8.84 -23.00
N ALA A 106 -2.90 -8.16 -24.09
CA ALA A 106 -2.78 -8.70 -25.45
C ALA A 106 -1.31 -8.95 -25.86
N LEU A 107 -0.39 -8.08 -25.44
CA LEU A 107 1.04 -8.23 -25.73
C LEU A 107 1.69 -9.35 -24.91
N LEU A 108 1.31 -9.47 -23.63
CA LEU A 108 1.83 -10.50 -22.73
C LEU A 108 1.23 -11.89 -23.03
N GLY A 109 -0.04 -11.94 -23.44
CA GLY A 109 -0.82 -13.18 -23.52
C GLY A 109 -1.42 -13.61 -22.17
N GLU A 110 -1.45 -12.71 -21.18
CA GLU A 110 -2.00 -12.95 -19.84
C GLU A 110 -2.69 -11.69 -19.33
N ILE A 111 -3.56 -11.80 -18.32
CA ILE A 111 -4.31 -10.66 -17.79
C ILE A 111 -3.38 -9.74 -16.99
N SER A 112 -3.26 -8.49 -17.43
CA SER A 112 -2.55 -7.42 -16.73
C SER A 112 -3.34 -6.99 -15.48
N PRO A 113 -2.74 -7.06 -14.28
CA PRO A 113 -3.43 -6.69 -13.05
C PRO A 113 -3.62 -5.18 -12.92
N ASN A 114 -4.53 -4.75 -12.04
CA ASN A 114 -4.53 -3.38 -11.52
C ASN A 114 -3.62 -3.33 -10.28
N PRO A 115 -2.41 -2.75 -10.39
CA PRO A 115 -1.41 -2.82 -9.34
C PRO A 115 -1.77 -2.02 -8.09
N GLU A 116 -2.50 -0.91 -8.27
CA GLU A 116 -3.00 -0.10 -7.14
C GLU A 116 -4.04 -0.87 -6.33
N ARG A 117 -4.95 -1.57 -7.04
CA ARG A 117 -5.96 -2.44 -6.43
C ARG A 117 -5.32 -3.60 -5.66
N GLU A 118 -4.32 -4.26 -6.24
CA GLU A 118 -3.56 -5.32 -5.56
C GLU A 118 -2.85 -4.77 -4.31
N TRP A 119 -2.26 -3.58 -4.40
CA TRP A 119 -1.58 -2.98 -3.27
C TRP A 119 -2.54 -2.61 -2.13
N LEU A 120 -3.73 -2.11 -2.46
CA LEU A 120 -4.79 -1.90 -1.48
C LEU A 120 -5.20 -3.21 -0.79
N GLU A 121 -5.38 -4.28 -1.57
CA GLU A 121 -5.75 -5.59 -1.04
C GLU A 121 -4.70 -6.15 -0.09
N VAL A 122 -3.41 -6.04 -0.43
CA VAL A 122 -2.31 -6.50 0.45
C VAL A 122 -2.37 -5.80 1.81
N ARG A 123 -2.58 -4.48 1.83
CA ARG A 123 -2.65 -3.69 3.08
C ARG A 123 -3.88 -4.03 3.91
N ILE A 124 -5.04 -4.22 3.29
CA ILE A 124 -6.25 -4.67 3.98
C ILE A 124 -6.04 -6.07 4.56
N LYS A 125 -5.52 -7.02 3.76
CA LYS A 125 -5.26 -8.37 4.25
C LYS A 125 -4.23 -8.40 5.38
N ALA A 126 -3.23 -7.52 5.35
CA ALA A 126 -2.25 -7.42 6.42
C ALA A 126 -2.91 -7.04 7.75
N VAL A 127 -3.73 -5.98 7.78
CA VAL A 127 -4.38 -5.55 9.04
C VAL A 127 -5.43 -6.55 9.52
N LEU A 128 -6.15 -7.22 8.61
CA LEU A 128 -7.17 -8.19 9.00
C LEU A 128 -6.58 -9.49 9.57
N LYS A 129 -5.35 -9.84 9.18
CA LYS A 129 -4.64 -11.01 9.71
C LYS A 129 -4.01 -10.76 11.08
N ASP A 130 -3.96 -9.50 11.51
CA ASP A 130 -3.42 -9.16 12.83
C ASP A 130 -4.39 -9.64 13.92
N PRO A 131 -3.96 -10.55 14.82
CA PRO A 131 -4.83 -11.11 15.84
C PRO A 131 -5.23 -10.08 16.93
N SER A 132 -4.46 -9.00 17.08
CA SER A 132 -4.69 -7.98 18.10
C SER A 132 -5.72 -6.92 17.67
N ILE A 133 -5.75 -6.57 16.38
CA ILE A 133 -6.58 -5.46 15.88
C ILE A 133 -7.47 -5.84 14.70
N GLY A 134 -7.36 -7.03 14.11
CA GLY A 134 -8.02 -7.37 12.84
C GLY A 134 -9.55 -7.24 12.88
N SER A 135 -10.18 -7.65 13.99
CA SER A 135 -11.63 -7.51 14.20
C SER A 135 -12.06 -6.05 14.30
N ALA A 136 -11.35 -5.25 15.11
CA ALA A 136 -11.59 -3.81 15.24
C ALA A 136 -11.35 -3.07 13.91
N ALA A 137 -10.26 -3.38 13.20
CA ALA A 137 -9.92 -2.81 11.91
C ALA A 137 -11.01 -3.09 10.87
N LYS A 138 -11.53 -4.32 10.83
CA LYS A 138 -12.67 -4.69 9.97
C LYS A 138 -13.90 -3.84 10.25
N LYS A 139 -14.28 -3.69 11.53
CA LYS A 139 -15.42 -2.88 11.95
C LYS A 139 -15.27 -1.41 11.53
N VAL A 140 -14.10 -0.82 11.81
CA VAL A 140 -13.80 0.57 11.44
C VAL A 140 -13.87 0.75 9.93
N LEU A 141 -13.19 -0.10 9.15
CA LEU A 141 -13.18 0.01 7.69
C LEU A 141 -14.58 -0.20 7.09
N MET A 142 -15.37 -1.13 7.63
CA MET A 142 -16.75 -1.35 7.18
C MET A 142 -17.63 -0.13 7.42
N LEU A 143 -17.54 0.47 8.61
CA LEU A 143 -18.26 1.71 8.91
C LEU A 143 -17.88 2.83 7.93
N LEU A 144 -16.58 3.00 7.63
CA LEU A 144 -16.11 4.06 6.73
C LEU A 144 -16.52 3.83 5.27
N VAL A 145 -16.66 2.58 4.84
CA VAL A 145 -17.24 2.22 3.53
C VAL A 145 -18.70 2.67 3.45
N GLU A 146 -19.46 2.59 4.55
CA GLU A 146 -20.88 2.93 4.60
C GLU A 146 -21.14 4.42 4.82
N THR A 147 -20.39 5.07 5.71
CA THR A 147 -20.64 6.46 6.14
C THR A 147 -19.67 7.47 5.54
N ARG A 148 -18.67 7.03 4.77
CA ARG A 148 -17.54 7.82 4.19
C ARG A 148 -16.56 8.41 5.21
N SER A 149 -17.05 8.82 6.37
CA SER A 149 -16.27 9.36 7.48
C SER A 149 -16.97 9.11 8.82
N ALA A 150 -16.21 9.16 9.92
CA ALA A 150 -16.74 9.05 11.27
C ALA A 150 -15.93 9.92 12.26
N SER A 151 -16.59 10.36 13.33
CA SER A 151 -15.92 11.02 14.45
C SER A 151 -15.19 9.99 15.31
N THR A 152 -13.91 10.18 15.58
CA THR A 152 -13.10 9.27 16.40
C THR A 152 -13.62 9.14 17.82
N LYS A 153 -14.28 10.17 18.37
CA LYS A 153 -14.91 10.15 19.70
C LYS A 153 -16.15 9.28 19.79
N GLU A 154 -16.85 9.09 18.68
CA GLU A 154 -18.09 8.30 18.64
C GLU A 154 -17.86 6.84 18.26
N LEU A 155 -16.67 6.52 17.74
CA LEU A 155 -16.34 5.17 17.31
C LEU A 155 -16.38 4.13 18.43
N PRO A 156 -15.86 4.39 19.66
CA PRO A 156 -15.87 3.39 20.73
C PRO A 156 -17.30 2.89 21.02
N SER A 157 -18.25 3.82 21.17
CA SER A 157 -19.65 3.51 21.45
C SER A 157 -20.38 2.90 20.24
N LYS A 158 -20.13 3.41 19.02
CA LYS A 158 -20.77 2.90 17.80
C LYS A 158 -20.34 1.47 17.44
N LEU A 159 -19.08 1.12 17.68
CA LEU A 159 -18.51 -0.16 17.26
C LEU A 159 -18.38 -1.18 18.41
N ASN A 160 -18.68 -0.74 19.65
CA ASN A 160 -18.45 -1.50 20.87
C ASN A 160 -17.00 -2.03 20.92
N ILE A 161 -16.05 -1.09 20.85
CA ILE A 161 -14.59 -1.32 20.87
C ILE A 161 -14.02 -0.49 22.02
N ASP A 162 -13.08 -1.05 22.78
CA ASP A 162 -12.37 -0.31 23.82
C ASP A 162 -11.57 0.87 23.23
N GLU A 163 -11.41 1.95 23.99
CA GLU A 163 -10.73 3.15 23.49
C GLU A 163 -9.25 2.90 23.16
N GLN A 164 -8.54 2.09 23.95
CA GLN A 164 -7.14 1.75 23.68
C GLN A 164 -7.02 0.85 22.44
N GLU A 165 -7.88 -0.16 22.33
CA GLU A 165 -7.96 -1.04 21.15
C GLU A 165 -8.24 -0.23 19.88
N LEU A 166 -9.17 0.73 19.95
CA LEU A 166 -9.49 1.62 18.85
C LEU A 166 -8.30 2.52 18.48
N GLN A 167 -7.61 3.11 19.45
CA GLN A 167 -6.44 3.95 19.20
C GLN A 167 -5.33 3.17 18.49
N HIS A 168 -5.02 1.96 18.95
CA HIS A 168 -4.05 1.08 18.28
C HIS A 168 -4.50 0.70 16.86
N THR A 169 -5.78 0.37 16.70
CA THR A 169 -6.38 0.05 15.39
C THR A 169 -6.24 1.21 14.41
N ILE A 170 -6.62 2.43 14.84
CA ILE A 170 -6.53 3.64 14.02
C ILE A 170 -5.07 3.94 13.66
N TYR A 171 -4.15 3.76 14.62
CA TYR A 171 -2.73 3.97 14.39
C TYR A 171 -2.19 3.04 13.30
N ALA A 172 -2.49 1.74 13.38
CA ALA A 172 -2.09 0.75 12.38
C ALA A 172 -2.71 1.05 11.01
N LEU A 173 -4.02 1.32 10.95
CA LEU A 173 -4.71 1.68 9.71
C LEU A 173 -4.11 2.92 9.05
N LYS A 174 -3.73 3.93 9.84
CA LYS A 174 -3.09 5.16 9.35
C LYS A 174 -1.70 4.88 8.79
N ASN A 175 -0.89 4.09 9.49
CA ASN A 175 0.47 3.73 9.03
C ASN A 175 0.43 2.90 7.74
N LEU A 176 -0.58 2.03 7.60
CA LEU A 176 -0.88 1.32 6.36
C LEU A 176 -1.59 2.20 5.31
N LYS A 177 -1.77 3.51 5.53
CA LYS A 177 -2.44 4.45 4.60
C LYS A 177 -3.82 3.96 4.15
N LEU A 178 -4.54 3.26 5.02
CA LEU A 178 -5.92 2.79 4.78
C LEU A 178 -6.96 3.80 5.25
N VAL A 179 -6.56 4.70 6.15
CA VAL A 179 -7.39 5.80 6.68
C VAL A 179 -6.59 7.10 6.73
N GLU A 180 -7.31 8.22 6.67
CA GLU A 180 -6.81 9.57 6.93
C GLU A 180 -7.53 10.13 8.16
N ILE A 181 -6.80 10.95 8.94
CA ILE A 181 -7.33 11.61 10.13
C ILE A 181 -7.15 13.11 9.97
N ASN A 182 -8.27 13.84 9.99
CA ASN A 182 -8.32 15.30 9.91
C ASN A 182 -9.04 15.82 11.16
N GLY A 183 -8.27 16.27 12.15
CA GLY A 183 -8.79 16.60 13.48
C GLY A 183 -9.41 15.36 14.14
N GLU A 184 -10.70 15.44 14.47
CA GLU A 184 -11.46 14.34 15.10
C GLU A 184 -12.19 13.46 14.09
N THR A 185 -11.97 13.67 12.79
CA THR A 185 -12.64 12.89 11.74
C THR A 185 -11.68 11.89 11.12
N ILE A 186 -12.10 10.63 11.06
CA ILE A 186 -11.45 9.56 10.31
C ILE A 186 -12.22 9.30 9.02
N SER A 187 -11.51 8.99 7.93
CA SER A 187 -12.12 8.65 6.64
C SER A 187 -11.22 7.73 5.82
N LEU A 188 -11.79 7.08 4.79
CA LEU A 188 -10.97 6.46 3.75
C LEU A 188 -10.26 7.56 2.93
N PRO A 189 -8.99 7.35 2.53
CA PRO A 189 -8.30 8.24 1.60
C PRO A 189 -9.14 8.48 0.35
N TYR A 190 -9.07 9.70 -0.19
CA TYR A 190 -9.90 10.14 -1.32
C TYR A 190 -9.89 9.14 -2.48
N ASP A 191 -8.71 8.70 -2.94
CA ASP A 191 -8.61 7.76 -4.06
C ASP A 191 -9.24 6.39 -3.77
N ILE A 192 -9.17 5.91 -2.51
CA ILE A 192 -9.83 4.66 -2.11
C ILE A 192 -11.35 4.86 -2.11
N ARG A 193 -11.82 5.97 -1.51
CA ARG A 193 -13.25 6.27 -1.40
C ARG A 193 -13.93 6.40 -2.77
N GLU A 194 -13.32 7.14 -3.68
CA GLU A 194 -13.93 7.41 -4.98
C GLU A 194 -13.90 6.19 -5.92
N ARG A 195 -12.85 5.37 -5.83
CA ARG A 195 -12.59 4.33 -6.86
C ARG A 195 -12.78 2.91 -6.36
N TYR A 196 -12.55 2.66 -5.09
CA TYR A 196 -12.37 1.31 -4.55
C TYR A 196 -13.31 0.97 -3.39
N THR A 197 -14.25 1.83 -2.99
CA THR A 197 -15.20 1.55 -1.89
C THR A 197 -15.91 0.21 -2.01
N LEU A 198 -16.48 -0.12 -3.18
CA LEU A 198 -17.14 -1.40 -3.41
C LEU A 198 -16.16 -2.58 -3.34
N TYR A 199 -14.92 -2.37 -3.78
CA TYR A 199 -13.89 -3.39 -3.72
C TYR A 199 -13.44 -3.66 -2.28
N VAL A 200 -13.23 -2.60 -1.49
CA VAL A 200 -12.94 -2.69 -0.05
C VAL A 200 -14.07 -3.43 0.66
N LYS A 201 -15.33 -3.07 0.41
CA LYS A 201 -16.50 -3.75 0.99
C LYS A 201 -16.45 -5.26 0.75
N LYS A 202 -16.27 -5.65 -0.50
CA LYS A 202 -16.16 -7.05 -0.91
C LYS A 202 -15.03 -7.78 -0.16
N LEU A 203 -13.83 -7.19 -0.09
CA LEU A 203 -12.70 -7.79 0.61
C LEU A 203 -12.97 -8.02 2.11
N LEU A 204 -13.63 -7.06 2.75
CA LEU A 204 -13.99 -7.16 4.17
C LEU A 204 -15.05 -8.25 4.41
N GLU A 205 -16.02 -8.40 3.52
CA GLU A 205 -17.06 -9.45 3.59
C GLU A 205 -16.49 -10.87 3.37
N GLU A 206 -15.53 -11.02 2.46
CA GLU A 206 -14.89 -12.30 2.14
C GLU A 206 -13.87 -12.76 3.19
N SER A 207 -13.33 -11.83 3.98
CA SER A 207 -12.39 -12.12 5.06
C SER A 207 -13.17 -12.65 6.27
N ARG A 208 -13.42 -13.97 6.29
CA ARG A 208 -14.01 -14.68 7.44
C ARG A 208 -12.96 -15.02 8.48
#